data_AF-A0A5C7DNS0-F1
#
_entry.id   AF-A0A5C7DNS0-F1
#
_cell.length_a   1.000
_cell.length_b   1.000
_cell.length_c   1.000
_cell.angle_alpha   90.00
_cell.angle_beta   90.00
_cell.angle_gamma   90.00
#
_symmetry.space_group_name_H-M   'P 1'
#
loop_
_entity.id
_entity.type
_entity.pdbx_description
1 polymer ?
#
loop_
_entity_poly.entity_id
_entity_poly.type
_entity_poly.pdbx_seq_one_letter_code
_entity_poly.pdbx_strand_id
1 'polypeptide(L)'
;KIKDPRDVDSTYESRREFDRHRGGYKNGMRQGYETDTPNDWSEERAQLFNDTLILHAKLAALTPPQGYPNAPRYFTPENLEWYYKRHKLDKLLDPRIPAIYRYNFPEELRAKILAYAKEHNIKE
;
A
#
# COMPACT_ATOMS: atom_id res chain seq x y z
N LYS A 1 -15.97 14.50 -5.86
CA LYS A 1 -15.34 13.16 -6.04
C LYS A 1 -13.97 13.22 -5.40
N ILE A 2 -13.60 12.23 -4.57
CA ILE A 2 -12.28 12.20 -3.92
C ILE A 2 -11.22 11.97 -5.00
N LYS A 3 -10.13 12.75 -4.97
CA LYS A 3 -9.01 12.64 -5.92
C LYS A 3 -8.14 11.40 -5.61
N ASP A 4 -7.56 10.78 -6.64
CA ASP A 4 -6.60 9.69 -6.42
C ASP A 4 -5.30 10.27 -5.87
N PRO A 5 -4.81 9.82 -4.70
CA PRO A 5 -3.59 10.36 -4.10
C PRO A 5 -2.33 10.13 -4.95
N ARG A 6 -2.40 9.24 -5.95
CA ARG A 6 -1.31 8.88 -6.87
C ARG A 6 -1.26 9.76 -8.12
N ASP A 7 -2.28 10.57 -8.38
CA ASP A 7 -2.29 11.49 -9.52
C ASP A 7 -1.11 12.48 -9.44
N VAL A 8 -0.52 12.83 -10.58
CA VAL A 8 0.67 13.71 -10.66
C VAL A 8 0.39 15.08 -10.05
N ASP A 9 -0.83 15.58 -10.21
CA ASP A 9 -1.30 16.87 -9.74
C ASP A 9 -2.00 16.78 -8.36
N SER A 10 -1.84 15.67 -7.64
CA SER A 10 -2.32 15.57 -6.26
C SER A 10 -1.46 16.40 -5.31
N THR A 11 -2.12 17.25 -4.51
CA THR A 11 -1.50 18.13 -3.52
C THR A 11 -1.56 17.52 -2.12
N TYR A 12 -0.84 18.11 -1.17
CA TYR A 12 -0.93 17.73 0.24
C TYR A 12 -2.40 17.71 0.74
N GLU A 13 -3.17 18.76 0.43
CA GLU A 13 -4.55 18.87 0.91
C GLU A 13 -5.47 17.82 0.26
N SER A 14 -5.32 17.54 -1.04
CA SER A 14 -6.13 16.50 -1.69
C SER A 14 -5.81 15.09 -1.18
N ARG A 15 -4.53 14.80 -0.91
CA ARG A 15 -4.11 13.54 -0.28
C ARG A 15 -4.60 13.41 1.16
N ARG A 16 -4.57 14.51 1.92
CA ARG A 16 -5.09 14.56 3.29
C ARG A 16 -6.61 14.36 3.33
N GLU A 17 -7.34 14.92 2.37
CA GLU A 17 -8.78 14.70 2.22
C GLU A 17 -9.09 13.23 1.90
N PHE A 18 -8.36 12.63 0.95
CA PHE A 18 -8.43 11.20 0.67
C PHE A 18 -8.16 10.36 1.93
N ASP A 19 -7.10 10.71 2.67
CA ASP A 19 -6.70 9.99 3.87
C ASP A 19 -7.77 10.01 4.96
N ARG A 20 -8.43 11.16 5.15
CA ARG A 20 -9.56 11.32 6.09
C ARG A 20 -10.74 10.44 5.70
N HIS A 21 -11.13 10.44 4.43
CA HIS A 21 -12.23 9.62 3.95
C HIS A 21 -11.93 8.12 4.10
N ARG A 22 -10.71 7.70 3.74
CA ARG A 22 -10.25 6.32 3.95
C ARG A 22 -10.21 5.94 5.42
N GLY A 23 -9.78 6.84 6.30
CA GLY A 23 -9.77 6.62 7.75
C GLY A 23 -11.18 6.45 8.34
N GLY A 24 -12.13 7.28 7.90
CA GLY A 24 -13.55 7.14 8.26
C GLY A 24 -14.12 5.79 7.85
N TYR A 25 -13.77 5.32 6.64
CA TYR A 25 -14.15 4.00 6.16
C TYR A 25 -13.53 2.88 7.00
N LYS A 26 -12.22 2.93 7.33
CA LYS A 26 -11.56 1.92 8.17
C LYS A 26 -12.23 1.72 9.53
N ASN A 27 -12.70 2.80 10.15
CA ASN A 27 -13.39 2.73 11.44
C ASN A 27 -14.83 2.21 11.32
N GLY A 28 -15.55 2.60 10.26
CA GLY A 28 -16.90 2.08 9.98
C GLY A 28 -16.93 0.65 9.44
N MET A 29 -15.81 0.19 8.85
CA MET A 29 -15.65 -1.13 8.25
C MET A 29 -14.80 -2.07 9.10
N ARG A 30 -14.66 -1.81 10.41
CA ARG A 30 -14.29 -2.82 11.40
C ARG A 30 -15.46 -3.83 11.48
N GLN A 31 -15.70 -4.53 10.37
CA GLN A 31 -16.54 -5.71 10.29
C GLN A 31 -16.05 -6.61 11.43
N GLY A 32 -16.98 -7.08 12.25
CA GLY A 32 -16.69 -7.98 13.35
C GLY A 32 -16.20 -9.32 12.81
N TYR A 33 -14.98 -9.38 12.29
CA TYR A 33 -14.28 -10.63 12.01
C TYR A 33 -14.09 -11.45 13.31
N GLU A 34 -14.28 -10.80 14.46
CA GLU A 34 -14.29 -11.39 15.81
C GLU A 34 -15.70 -11.85 16.26
N THR A 35 -16.76 -11.61 15.48
CA THR A 35 -18.14 -11.92 15.87
C THR A 35 -18.72 -13.05 15.03
N ASP A 36 -19.47 -13.94 15.67
CA ASP A 36 -20.20 -15.01 14.99
C ASP A 36 -21.21 -14.46 13.97
N THR A 37 -21.50 -15.26 12.93
CA THR A 37 -22.57 -14.95 11.99
C THR A 37 -23.91 -14.89 12.72
N PRO A 38 -24.68 -13.80 12.63
CA PRO A 38 -25.96 -13.69 13.31
C PRO A 38 -26.97 -14.75 12.87
N ASN A 39 -27.66 -15.38 13.83
CA ASN A 39 -28.65 -16.43 13.57
C ASN A 39 -29.92 -15.96 12.85
N ASP A 40 -30.17 -14.65 12.78
CA ASP A 40 -31.31 -14.04 12.10
C ASP A 40 -31.06 -13.83 10.60
N TRP A 41 -29.86 -14.11 10.10
CA TRP A 41 -29.54 -14.00 8.68
C TRP A 41 -30.14 -15.17 7.89
N SER A 42 -30.58 -14.88 6.67
CA SER A 42 -30.86 -15.93 5.70
C SER A 42 -29.57 -16.67 5.34
N GLU A 43 -29.71 -17.94 4.92
CA GLU A 43 -28.58 -18.76 4.48
C GLU A 43 -27.78 -18.10 3.35
N GLU A 44 -28.47 -17.51 2.36
CA GLU A 44 -27.83 -16.76 1.26
C GLU A 44 -26.98 -15.59 1.76
N ARG A 45 -27.48 -14.85 2.77
CA ARG A 45 -26.75 -13.71 3.34
C ARG A 45 -25.53 -14.19 4.14
N ALA A 46 -25.67 -15.27 4.91
CA ALA A 46 -24.57 -15.88 5.63
C ALA A 46 -23.48 -16.39 4.67
N GLN A 47 -23.88 -17.06 3.59
CA GLN A 47 -22.95 -17.54 2.57
C GLN A 47 -22.21 -16.39 1.87
N LEU A 48 -22.93 -15.34 1.46
CA LEU A 48 -22.31 -14.15 0.85
C LEU A 48 -21.29 -13.48 1.77
N PHE A 49 -21.58 -13.41 3.06
CA PHE A 49 -20.63 -12.90 4.04
C PHE A 49 -19.38 -13.78 4.11
N ASN A 50 -19.53 -15.11 4.22
CA ASN A 50 -18.42 -16.07 4.21
C ASN A 50 -17.56 -15.96 2.95
N ASP A 51 -18.17 -15.85 1.77
CA ASP A 51 -17.47 -15.70 0.50
C ASP A 51 -16.68 -14.37 0.47
N THR A 52 -17.25 -13.30 1.02
CA THR A 52 -16.59 -11.99 1.15
C THR A 52 -15.39 -12.09 2.11
N LEU A 53 -15.51 -12.81 3.23
CA LEU A 53 -14.41 -13.05 4.17
C LEU A 53 -13.25 -13.80 3.50
N ILE A 54 -13.56 -14.89 2.79
CA ILE A 54 -12.57 -15.69 2.07
C ILE A 54 -11.88 -14.86 1.00
N LEU A 55 -12.64 -14.04 0.25
CA LEU A 55 -12.09 -13.15 -0.76
C LEU A 55 -11.12 -12.14 -0.14
N HIS A 56 -11.50 -11.47 0.96
CA HIS A 56 -10.64 -10.53 1.67
C HIS A 56 -9.36 -11.21 2.18
N ALA A 57 -9.47 -12.41 2.76
CA ALA A 57 -8.32 -13.17 3.25
C ALA A 57 -7.35 -13.55 2.11
N LYS A 58 -7.87 -14.03 0.97
CA LYS A 58 -7.07 -14.33 -0.22
C LYS A 58 -6.38 -13.07 -0.75
N LEU A 59 -7.10 -11.96 -0.83
CA LEU A 59 -6.53 -10.69 -1.28
C LEU A 59 -5.41 -10.22 -0.34
N ALA A 60 -5.61 -10.29 0.98
CA ALA A 60 -4.61 -9.93 1.98
C ALA A 60 -3.36 -10.82 1.88
N ALA A 61 -3.53 -12.13 1.68
CA ALA A 61 -2.42 -13.07 1.52
C ALA A 61 -1.60 -12.83 0.24
N LEU A 62 -2.25 -12.38 -0.84
CA LEU A 62 -1.60 -12.05 -2.12
C LEU A 62 -1.02 -10.63 -2.15
N THR A 63 -1.42 -9.76 -1.23
CA THR A 63 -0.99 -8.36 -1.19
C THR A 63 0.26 -8.25 -0.31
N PRO A 64 1.47 -8.10 -0.89
CA PRO A 64 2.69 -8.02 -0.08
C PRO A 64 2.69 -6.75 0.79
N PRO A 65 3.35 -6.75 1.97
CA PRO A 65 3.41 -5.56 2.80
C PRO A 65 4.08 -4.40 2.06
N GLN A 66 3.74 -3.16 2.45
CA GLN A 66 4.37 -1.98 1.87
C GLN A 66 5.90 -2.09 1.93
N GLY A 67 6.53 -1.96 0.77
CA GLY A 67 8.00 -1.94 0.67
C GLY A 67 8.61 -3.22 0.13
N TYR A 68 7.86 -4.33 0.16
CA TYR A 68 8.31 -5.58 -0.43
C TYR A 68 8.37 -5.51 -1.97
N PRO A 69 9.16 -6.37 -2.63
CA PRO A 69 9.19 -6.46 -4.08
C PRO A 69 7.77 -6.61 -4.66
N ASN A 70 7.50 -5.88 -5.76
CA ASN A 70 6.19 -5.85 -6.44
C ASN A 70 5.01 -5.30 -5.61
N ALA A 71 5.23 -4.77 -4.40
CA ALA A 71 4.19 -4.14 -3.62
C ALA A 71 3.77 -2.78 -4.23
N PRO A 72 2.49 -2.58 -4.56
CA PRO A 72 1.99 -1.24 -4.88
C PRO A 72 2.24 -0.23 -3.74
N ARG A 73 2.19 1.07 -4.07
CA ARG A 73 2.18 2.13 -3.06
C ARG A 73 0.79 2.22 -2.44
N TYR A 74 0.65 1.73 -1.22
CA TYR A 74 -0.57 1.74 -0.42
C TYR A 74 -0.77 3.05 0.35
N PHE A 75 0.33 3.75 0.69
CA PHE A 75 0.30 4.97 1.49
C PHE A 75 0.55 6.23 0.66
N THR A 76 -0.10 7.31 1.06
CA THR A 76 0.26 8.68 0.67
C THR A 76 1.69 8.99 1.15
N PRO A 77 2.47 9.84 0.46
CA PRO A 77 3.80 10.24 0.90
C PRO A 77 3.85 10.69 2.36
N GLU A 78 2.83 11.40 2.82
CA GLU A 78 2.70 11.93 4.17
C GLU A 78 2.51 10.82 5.22
N ASN A 79 1.64 9.84 4.95
CA ASN A 79 1.47 8.69 5.84
C ASN A 79 2.70 7.80 5.85
N LEU A 80 3.33 7.62 4.69
CA LEU A 80 4.54 6.84 4.55
C LEU A 80 5.68 7.41 5.40
N GLU A 81 5.85 8.74 5.38
CA GLU A 81 6.75 9.47 6.29
C GLU A 81 6.39 9.24 7.77
N TRP A 82 5.09 9.32 8.11
CA TRP A 82 4.61 9.16 9.47
C TRP A 82 4.89 7.75 10.03
N TYR A 83 4.69 6.70 9.23
CA TYR A 83 4.98 5.31 9.60
C TYR A 83 6.48 5.05 9.67
N TYR A 84 7.27 5.61 8.74
CA TYR A 84 8.72 5.53 8.78
C TYR A 84 9.29 6.12 10.07
N LYS A 85 8.90 7.36 10.43
CA LYS A 85 9.34 8.03 11.67
C LYS A 85 8.97 7.28 12.95
N ARG A 86 8.00 6.36 12.88
CA ARG A 86 7.56 5.52 14.00
C ARG A 86 8.15 4.11 13.97
N HIS A 87 9.10 3.84 13.08
CA HIS A 87 9.71 2.53 12.90
C HIS A 87 8.67 1.42 12.64
N LYS A 88 7.57 1.76 11.96
CA LYS A 88 6.53 0.80 11.55
C LYS A 88 6.78 0.21 10.16
N LEU A 89 7.64 0.84 9.37
CA LEU A 89 8.15 0.30 8.12
C LEU A 89 9.50 -0.33 8.36
N ASP A 90 9.77 -1.44 7.66
CA ASP A 90 11.12 -1.96 7.57
C ASP A 90 11.98 -0.94 6.81
N LYS A 91 13.04 -0.46 7.48
CA LYS A 91 13.98 0.52 6.94
C LYS A 91 14.66 0.04 5.65
N LEU A 92 14.84 -1.28 5.49
CA LEU A 92 15.46 -1.87 4.30
C LEU A 92 14.51 -1.91 3.10
N LEU A 93 13.22 -1.79 3.38
CA LEU A 93 12.13 -1.88 2.41
C LEU A 93 11.41 -0.54 2.23
N ASP A 94 12.04 0.58 2.59
CA ASP A 94 11.41 1.89 2.46
C ASP A 94 11.10 2.20 0.98
N PRO A 95 9.82 2.30 0.58
CA PRO A 95 9.45 2.50 -0.81
C PRO A 95 9.69 3.95 -1.30
N ARG A 96 10.11 4.87 -0.41
CA ARG A 96 10.59 6.21 -0.77
C ARG A 96 11.99 6.17 -1.40
N ILE A 97 12.79 5.17 -1.04
CA ILE A 97 14.10 4.96 -1.65
C ILE A 97 13.89 4.44 -3.08
N PRO A 98 14.48 5.09 -4.11
CA PRO A 98 14.40 4.60 -5.48
C PRO A 98 14.84 3.14 -5.56
N ALA A 99 14.20 2.35 -6.43
CA ALA A 99 14.41 0.90 -6.47
C ALA A 99 15.90 0.51 -6.60
N ILE A 100 16.65 1.23 -7.43
CA ILE A 100 18.10 1.02 -7.64
C ILE A 100 18.91 1.18 -6.35
N TYR A 101 18.39 1.96 -5.40
CA TYR A 101 19.03 2.30 -4.14
C TYR A 101 18.63 1.41 -2.95
N ARG A 102 17.72 0.45 -3.15
CA ARG A 102 17.24 -0.44 -2.09
C ARG A 102 18.25 -1.52 -1.72
N TYR A 103 18.17 -2.00 -0.49
CA TYR A 103 19.10 -2.97 0.08
C TYR A 103 19.17 -4.29 -0.71
N ASN A 104 18.06 -4.76 -1.26
CA ASN A 104 17.96 -6.00 -2.01
C ASN A 104 18.20 -5.85 -3.52
N PHE A 105 18.57 -4.66 -3.99
CA PHE A 105 18.79 -4.43 -5.41
C PHE A 105 20.16 -4.99 -5.84
N PRO A 106 20.27 -5.80 -6.91
CA PRO A 106 21.53 -6.38 -7.32
C PRO A 106 22.58 -5.32 -7.67
N GLU A 107 23.75 -5.37 -7.02
CA GLU A 107 24.84 -4.40 -7.24
C GLU A 107 25.33 -4.37 -8.68
N GLU A 108 25.46 -5.54 -9.31
CA GLU A 108 25.86 -5.66 -10.71
C GLU A 108 24.89 -4.95 -11.65
N LEU A 109 23.57 -5.11 -11.41
CA LEU A 109 22.54 -4.44 -12.19
C LEU A 109 22.57 -2.92 -11.97
N ARG A 110 22.79 -2.48 -10.72
CA ARG A 110 22.93 -1.06 -10.42
C ARG A 110 24.11 -0.46 -11.20
N ALA A 111 25.26 -1.12 -11.18
CA ALA A 111 26.45 -0.66 -11.88
C ALA A 111 26.20 -0.50 -13.38
N LYS A 112 25.51 -1.47 -14.00
CA LYS A 112 25.11 -1.40 -15.42
C LYS A 112 24.17 -0.23 -15.71
N ILE A 113 23.15 -0.02 -14.88
CA ILE A 113 22.20 1.10 -15.03
C ILE A 113 22.92 2.45 -14.94
N LEU A 114 23.79 2.61 -13.94
CA LEU A 114 24.55 3.86 -13.74
C LEU A 114 25.55 4.11 -14.88
N ALA A 115 26.21 3.06 -15.38
CA ALA A 115 27.11 3.16 -16.53
C ALA A 115 26.36 3.61 -17.79
N TYR A 116 25.21 3.00 -18.07
CA TYR A 116 24.34 3.37 -19.19
C TYR A 116 23.86 4.82 -19.08
N ALA A 117 23.39 5.24 -17.89
CA ALA A 117 22.95 6.61 -17.66
C ALA A 117 24.08 7.63 -17.91
N LYS A 118 25.32 7.29 -17.51
CA LYS A 118 26.52 8.11 -17.75
C LYS A 118 26.88 8.17 -19.23
N GLU A 119 26.85 7.04 -19.94
CA GLU A 119 27.16 6.96 -21.37
C GLU A 119 26.18 7.80 -22.21
N HIS A 120 24.90 7.82 -21.81
CA HIS A 120 23.83 8.51 -22.53
C HIS A 120 23.43 9.88 -21.96
N ASN A 121 24.21 10.43 -21.02
CA ASN A 121 23.93 11.71 -20.35
C ASN A 121 22.49 11.83 -19.78
N ILE A 122 21.94 10.73 -19.28
CA ILE A 122 20.62 10.72 -18.64
C ILE A 122 20.78 11.33 -17.23
N LYS A 123 20.04 12.41 -16.97
CA LYS A 123 20.00 13.06 -15.64
C LYS A 123 18.93 12.43 -14.76
N GLU A 124 19.18 12.39 -13.44
CA GLU A 124 18.20 12.00 -12.41
C GLU A 124 16.96 12.90 -12.39
#